data_AF-A0A328FC79-F1
#
_entry.id   AF-A0A328FC79-F1
#
_cell.length_a   1.000
_cell.length_b   1.000
_cell.length_c   1.000
_cell.angle_alpha   90.00
_cell.angle_beta   90.00
_cell.angle_gamma   90.00
#
_symmetry.space_group_name_H-M   'P 1'
#
loop_
_entity.id
_entity.type
_entity.pdbx_description
1 polymer ?
#
loop_
_entity_poly.entity_id
_entity_poly.type
_entity_poly.pdbx_seq_one_letter_code
_entity_poly.pdbx_strand_id
1 'polypeptide(L)' 'MPNHTHLIAVPSTSDGLASDIGEAHRRYARMVNFREDWQGHFWQGQFASFIMDEHHLVAAARYIEQNPISSRIG' A
#
# COMPACT_ATOMS: atom_id res chain seq x y z
N MET A 1 -9.03 -0.65 -1.31
CA MET A 1 -9.87 0.30 -0.52
C MET A 1 -11.16 -0.38 -0.10
N PRO A 2 -11.68 -0.17 1.13
CA PRO A 2 -11.28 0.84 2.14
C PRO A 2 -10.17 0.41 3.11
N ASN A 3 -9.68 -0.83 3.03
CA ASN A 3 -8.75 -1.40 4.02
C ASN A 3 -7.30 -1.58 3.54
N HIS A 4 -6.97 -1.17 2.31
CA HIS A 4 -5.63 -1.29 1.73
C HIS A 4 -5.42 -0.28 0.60
N THR A 5 -4.14 0.06 0.37
CA THR A 5 -3.66 0.97 -0.69
C THR A 5 -2.83 0.20 -1.71
N HIS A 6 -3.00 0.52 -2.99
CA HIS A 6 -2.16 0.02 -4.08
C HIS A 6 -1.25 1.13 -4.61
N LEU A 7 -0.01 0.80 -4.95
CA LEU A 7 0.98 1.75 -5.43
C LEU A 7 1.71 1.17 -6.65
N ILE A 8 1.95 2.01 -7.66
CA ILE A 8 2.90 1.75 -8.74
C ILE A 8 4.05 2.73 -8.56
N ALA A 9 5.26 2.21 -8.42
CA ALA A 9 6.45 3.03 -8.17
C ALA A 9 7.69 2.37 -8.77
N VAL A 10 8.68 3.20 -9.12
CA VAL A 10 10.01 2.78 -9.55
C VAL A 10 10.99 3.17 -8.44
N PRO A 11 11.53 2.23 -7.65
CA PRO A 11 12.49 2.57 -6.62
C PRO A 11 13.85 2.89 -7.23
N SER A 12 14.60 3.79 -6.58
CA SER A 12 15.97 4.11 -7.00
C SER A 12 16.98 3.00 -6.68
N THR A 13 16.63 2.06 -5.80
CA THR A 13 17.45 0.93 -5.38
C THR A 13 16.60 -0.34 -5.31
N SER A 14 17.24 -1.52 -5.31
CA SER A 14 16.53 -2.81 -5.21
C SER A 14 15.67 -2.92 -3.95
N ASP A 15 16.11 -2.29 -2.86
CA ASP A 15 15.49 -2.44 -1.54
C ASP A 15 14.61 -1.22 -1.16
N GLY A 16 14.56 -0.20 -2.01
CA GLY A 16 13.92 1.09 -1.73
C GLY A 16 12.44 0.94 -1.40
N LEU A 17 11.70 0.11 -2.15
CA LEU A 17 10.28 -0.14 -1.86
C LEU A 17 10.06 -0.68 -0.46
N ALA A 18 10.81 -1.71 -0.06
CA ALA A 18 10.63 -2.35 1.23
C ALA A 18 10.99 -1.41 2.40
N SER A 19 12.09 -0.66 2.28
CA SER A 19 12.53 0.29 3.31
C SER A 19 11.56 1.48 3.44
N ASP A 20 11.22 2.13 2.32
CA ASP A 20 10.45 3.36 2.34
C ASP A 20 8.99 3.12 2.74
N ILE A 21 8.39 2.04 2.23
CA ILE A 21 7.02 1.67 2.61
C ILE A 21 6.98 1.16 4.05
N GLY A 22 7.99 0.40 4.49
CA GLY A 22 8.11 -0.04 5.88
C GLY A 22 8.16 1.13 6.86
N GLU A 23 8.95 2.17 6.55
CA GLU A 23 9.05 3.35 7.40
C GLU A 23 7.78 4.22 7.34
N ALA A 24 7.17 4.38 6.17
CA ALA A 24 5.89 5.05 6.03
C ALA A 24 4.79 4.36 6.84
N HIS A 25 4.68 3.03 6.74
CA HIS A 25 3.76 2.21 7.53
C HIS A 25 3.97 2.39 9.03
N ARG A 26 5.24 2.38 9.49
CA ARG A 26 5.57 2.57 10.91
C ARG A 26 5.20 3.97 11.41
N ARG A 27 5.51 5.02 10.65
CA ARG A 27 5.19 6.41 11.01
C ARG A 27 3.68 6.63 11.07
N TYR A 28 2.96 6.15 10.06
CA TYR A 28 1.51 6.29 10.01
C TYR A 28 0.81 5.53 11.13
N ALA A 29 1.18 4.28 11.38
CA ALA A 29 0.63 3.49 12.48
C ALA A 29 0.87 4.16 13.84
N ARG A 30 2.09 4.67 14.09
CA ARG A 30 2.39 5.42 15.33
C ARG A 30 1.54 6.67 15.47
N MET A 31 1.42 7.45 14.39
CA MET A 31 0.62 8.67 14.38
C MET A 31 -0.85 8.36 14.69
N VAL A 32 -1.45 7.36 14.04
CA VAL A 32 -2.85 7.00 14.27
C VAL A 32 -3.04 6.43 15.67
N ASN A 33 -2.17 5.51 16.11
CA ASN A 33 -2.27 4.94 17.46
C ASN A 33 -2.20 6.03 18.54
N PHE A 34 -1.32 7.02 18.39
CA PHE A 34 -1.24 8.13 19.32
C PHE A 34 -2.48 9.04 19.26
N ARG A 35 -2.98 9.33 18.06
CA ARG A 35 -4.14 10.20 17.86
C ARG A 35 -5.43 9.60 18.40
N GLU A 36 -5.60 8.29 18.24
CA GLU A 36 -6.84 7.57 18.58
C GLU A 36 -6.76 6.84 19.94
N ASP A 37 -5.64 6.94 20.67
CA ASP A 37 -5.34 6.19 21.89
C ASP A 37 -5.46 4.66 21.73
N TRP A 38 -5.00 4.15 20.57
CA TRP A 38 -5.03 2.73 20.26
C TRP A 38 -3.74 2.04 20.66
N GLN A 39 -3.87 0.77 21.08
CA GLN A 39 -2.75 -0.11 21.40
C GLN A 39 -2.73 -1.29 20.44
N GLY A 40 -1.52 -1.68 20.00
CA GLY A 40 -1.32 -2.86 19.14
C GLY A 40 -1.12 -2.56 17.66
N HIS A 41 -1.39 -3.56 16.82
CA HIS A 41 -1.08 -3.56 15.39
C HIS A 41 -2.15 -2.81 14.59
N PHE A 42 -1.73 -1.78 13.85
CA PHE A 42 -2.62 -1.03 12.96
C PHE A 42 -2.84 -1.74 11.61
N TRP A 43 -1.79 -2.36 11.05
CA TRP A 43 -1.83 -3.02 9.74
C TRP A 43 -2.22 -4.49 9.87
N GLN A 44 -3.04 -4.99 8.94
CA GLN A 44 -3.45 -6.40 8.90
C GLN A 44 -2.35 -7.35 8.40
N GLY A 45 -1.28 -6.83 7.79
CA GLY A 45 -0.21 -7.65 7.23
C GLY A 45 0.99 -6.83 6.76
N GLN A 46 1.97 -7.54 6.21
CA GLN A 46 3.18 -6.95 5.63
C GLN A 46 2.91 -6.34 4.25
N PHE A 47 3.79 -5.44 3.84
CA PHE A 47 3.85 -4.96 2.46
C PHE A 47 4.19 -6.10 1.50
N ALA A 48 3.55 -6.11 0.32
CA ALA A 48 3.84 -7.04 -0.77
C ALA A 48 4.09 -6.25 -2.07
N SER A 49 5.10 -6.65 -2.83
CA SER A 49 5.47 -6.06 -4.12
C SER A 49 5.64 -7.12 -5.19
N PHE A 50 5.34 -6.75 -6.43
CA PHE A 50 5.54 -7.60 -7.60
C PHE A 50 6.28 -6.78 -8.68
N ILE A 51 7.32 -7.36 -9.27
CA ILE A 51 8.01 -6.76 -10.41
C ILE A 51 7.07 -6.78 -11.60
N MET A 52 7.07 -5.69 -12.37
CA MET A 52 6.15 -5.49 -13.46
C MET A 52 6.89 -4.98 -14.68
N ASP A 53 6.58 -5.54 -15.84
CA ASP A 53 7.02 -5.02 -17.14
C ASP A 53 6.02 -3.98 -17.69
N GLU A 54 6.36 -3.34 -18.80
CA GLU A 54 5.53 -2.28 -19.42
C GLU A 54 4.15 -2.79 -19.88
N HIS A 55 4.03 -4.06 -20.29
CA HIS A 55 2.75 -4.62 -20.70
C HIS A 55 1.80 -4.82 -19.52
N HIS A 56 2.34 -5.21 -18.37
CA HIS A 56 1.58 -5.36 -17.14
C HIS A 56 1.23 -4.02 -16.48
N LEU A 57 1.99 -2.94 -16.75
CA LEU A 57 1.75 -1.60 -16.20
C LEU A 57 0.34 -1.08 -16.51
N VAL A 58 -0.09 -1.17 -17.76
CA VAL A 58 -1.41 -0.68 -18.18
C VAL A 58 -2.53 -1.49 -17.52
N ALA A 59 -2.34 -2.81 -17.38
CA ALA A 59 -3.30 -3.68 -16.70
C ALA A 59 -3.38 -3.39 -15.20
N ALA A 60 -2.24 -3.20 -14.53
CA ALA A 60 -2.18 -2.86 -13.11
C ALA A 60 -2.79 -1.48 -12.83
N ALA A 61 -2.47 -0.47 -13.64
CA ALA A 61 -3.06 0.86 -13.53
C ALA A 61 -4.59 0.78 -13.67
N ARG A 62 -5.09 0.08 -14.69
CA ARG A 62 -6.52 -0.16 -14.88
C ARG A 62 -7.15 -0.86 -13.66
N TYR A 63 -6.49 -1.87 -13.10
CA TYR A 63 -6.98 -2.57 -11.91
C TYR A 63 -7.06 -1.66 -10.69
N ILE A 64 -6.03 -0.82 -10.45
CA ILE A 64 -6.01 0.13 -9.33
C ILE A 64 -7.14 1.15 -9.45
N GLU A 65 -7.33 1.72 -10.64
CA GLU A 65 -8.41 2.69 -10.91
C GLU A 65 -9.81 2.06 -10.83
N GLN A 66 -9.94 0.79 -11.22
CA GLN A 66 -11.21 0.06 -11.15
C GLN A 66 -11.51 -0.48 -9.75
N ASN A 67 -10.50 -0.60 -8.87
CA ASN A 67 -10.70 -1.16 -7.54
C ASN A 67 -11.77 -0.42 -6.75
N PRO A 68 -11.76 0.92 -6.63
CA PRO A 68 -12.82 1.66 -5.94
C PRO A 68 -14.23 1.40 -6.46
N ILE A 69 -14.38 1.09 -7.75
CA ILE A 69 -15.67 0.86 -8.41
C ILE A 69 -16.12 -0.59 -8.23
N SER A 70 -15.19 -1.54 -8.27
CA SER A 70 -15.47 -2.98 -8.15
C SER A 70 -15.48 -3.46 -6.69
N SER A 71 -14.80 -2.76 -5.79
CA SER A 71 -14.93 -2.88 -4.34
C SER A 71 -16.25 -2.22 -3.95
N ARG A 72 -17.35 -2.93 -4.21
CA ARG A 72 -18.68 -2.56 -3.78
C ARG A 72 -18.64 -2.50 -2.25
N ILE A 73 -18.47 -1.29 -1.72
CA ILE A 73 -18.75 -1.01 -0.32
C ILE A 73 -20.27 -1.16 -0.22
N GLY A 74 -20.69 -2.30 0.34
CA GLY A 74 -22.05 -2.54 0.83
C GLY A 74 -22.02 -2.48 2.34
#